data_AF-A0A7H4PGY1-F1
#
_entry.id   AF-A0A7H4PGY1-F1
#
_cell.length_a   1.000
_cell.length_b   1.000
_cell.length_c   1.000
_cell.angle_alpha   90.00
_cell.angle_beta   90.00
_cell.angle_gamma   90.00
#
_symmetry.space_group_name_H-M   'P 1'
#
loop_
_entity.id
_entity.type
_entity.pdbx_description
1 polymer ?
#
loop_
_entity_poly.entity_id
_entity_poly.type
_entity_poly.pdbx_seq_one_letter_code
_entity_poly.pdbx_strand_id
1 'polypeptide(L)'
;MKADKAMLGNVTASNLDAVIPDYSREKLLIDADVNGPGKEVGPYFNETPLKETLGAALDELQLDGNVSARLHLDIPLDGEMTTAKGDVRLNNNSLFIKPIDTTLQNLSGKFSFVNGDLKSEPMSASWFNQPLNLDFSTTEGAKAFLVNVGMNASWQPARTGLLPKSLDGTLSGSVPLGRKSRD
;
A
#
# COMPACT_ATOMS: atom_id res chain seq x y z
N MET A 1 -8.91 -9.75 26.28
CA MET A 1 -7.61 -10.47 26.23
C MET A 1 -6.55 -9.47 25.80
N LYS A 2 -5.38 -9.48 26.44
CA LYS A 2 -4.23 -8.66 26.05
C LYS A 2 -3.06 -9.58 25.74
N ALA A 3 -2.27 -9.25 24.73
CA ALA A 3 -1.02 -9.94 24.44
C ALA A 3 0.08 -8.93 24.09
N ASP A 4 1.24 -9.06 24.73
CA ASP A 4 2.36 -8.16 24.51
C ASP A 4 2.93 -8.30 23.08
N LYS A 5 2.90 -9.53 22.54
CA LYS A 5 3.38 -9.85 21.20
C LYS A 5 2.62 -11.02 20.59
N ALA A 6 2.33 -10.92 19.31
CA ALA A 6 1.92 -12.02 18.45
C ALA A 6 2.73 -11.98 17.14
N MET A 7 2.82 -13.10 16.43
CA MET A 7 3.54 -13.17 15.16
C MET A 7 2.64 -13.74 14.08
N LEU A 8 2.67 -13.10 12.91
CA LEU A 8 2.06 -13.57 11.68
C LEU A 8 3.19 -13.72 10.66
N GLY A 9 3.78 -14.92 10.62
CA GLY A 9 5.00 -15.17 9.84
C GLY A 9 6.16 -14.35 10.39
N ASN A 10 6.81 -13.57 9.52
CA ASN A 10 7.88 -12.66 9.90
C ASN A 10 7.38 -11.27 10.35
N VAL A 11 6.06 -11.06 10.37
CA VAL A 11 5.44 -9.82 10.85
C VAL A 11 5.13 -9.94 12.34
N THR A 12 5.56 -8.95 13.12
CA THR A 12 5.31 -8.86 14.55
C THR A 12 4.13 -7.93 14.81
N ALA A 13 3.10 -8.44 15.47
CA ALA A 13 2.08 -7.63 16.12
C ALA A 13 2.46 -7.42 17.59
N SER A 14 2.28 -6.20 18.08
CA SER A 14 2.58 -5.77 19.44
C SER A 14 1.45 -4.91 19.98
N ASN A 15 1.36 -4.78 21.31
CA ASN A 15 0.25 -4.08 21.98
C ASN A 15 -1.12 -4.61 21.53
N LEU A 16 -1.25 -5.94 21.44
CA LEU A 16 -2.47 -6.56 20.93
C LEU A 16 -3.54 -6.57 22.02
N ASP A 17 -4.66 -5.92 21.73
CA ASP A 17 -5.84 -5.85 22.57
C ASP A 17 -7.04 -6.47 21.83
N ALA A 18 -7.61 -7.54 22.39
CA ALA A 18 -8.78 -8.21 21.84
C ALA A 18 -9.93 -8.18 22.85
N VAL A 19 -11.03 -7.51 22.51
CA VAL A 19 -12.13 -7.22 23.44
C VAL A 19 -13.49 -7.49 22.81
N ILE A 20 -14.37 -8.14 23.56
CA ILE A 20 -15.81 -8.15 23.29
C ILE A 20 -16.42 -7.14 24.27
N PRO A 21 -16.68 -5.88 23.86
CA PRO A 21 -17.08 -4.83 24.80
C PRO A 21 -18.49 -5.05 25.35
N ASP A 22 -19.33 -5.76 24.60
CA ASP A 22 -20.70 -6.04 24.95
C ASP A 22 -21.12 -7.38 24.33
N TYR A 23 -21.39 -8.37 25.18
CA TYR A 23 -21.79 -9.70 24.75
C TYR A 23 -23.12 -9.71 23.98
N SER A 24 -23.97 -8.69 24.15
CA SER A 24 -25.22 -8.56 23.39
C SER A 24 -25.03 -8.02 21.98
N ARG A 25 -23.87 -7.40 21.70
CA ARG A 25 -23.50 -6.89 20.37
C ARG A 25 -22.68 -7.87 19.55
N GLU A 26 -22.31 -9.01 20.14
CA GLU A 26 -21.66 -10.13 19.46
C GLU A 26 -20.50 -9.69 18.54
N LYS A 27 -19.63 -8.81 19.02
CA LYS A 27 -18.49 -8.27 18.24
C LYS A 27 -17.18 -8.46 18.97
N LEU A 28 -16.19 -9.00 18.27
CA LEU A 28 -14.80 -9.06 18.68
C LEU A 28 -14.04 -7.91 18.02
N LEU A 29 -13.50 -7.01 18.85
CA LEU A 29 -12.62 -5.93 18.41
C LEU A 29 -11.16 -6.34 18.65
N ILE A 30 -10.30 -6.14 17.66
CA ILE A 30 -8.85 -6.37 17.77
C ILE A 30 -8.10 -5.10 17.37
N ASP A 31 -7.27 -4.58 18.27
CA ASP A 31 -6.33 -3.49 18.02
C ASP A 31 -4.89 -4.01 18.14
N ALA A 32 -4.03 -3.70 17.18
CA ALA A 32 -2.63 -4.10 17.21
C ALA A 32 -1.70 -3.14 16.45
N ASP A 33 -0.49 -2.94 16.96
CA ASP A 33 0.61 -2.31 16.23
C ASP A 33 1.42 -3.39 15.50
N VAL A 34 1.46 -3.33 14.17
CA VAL A 34 2.03 -4.34 13.28
C VAL A 34 3.31 -3.81 12.65
N ASN A 35 4.40 -4.59 12.71
CA ASN A 35 5.68 -4.24 12.11
C ASN A 35 6.33 -5.45 11.44
N GLY A 36 6.77 -5.29 10.19
CA GLY A 36 7.46 -6.36 9.49
C GLY A 36 7.80 -6.03 8.04
N PRO A 37 8.44 -6.96 7.31
CA PRO A 37 8.76 -6.76 5.90
C PRO A 37 7.48 -6.71 5.06
N GLY A 38 7.35 -5.71 4.18
CA GLY A 38 6.14 -5.50 3.35
C GLY A 38 5.81 -6.70 2.46
N LYS A 39 6.83 -7.39 1.95
CA LYS A 39 6.71 -8.60 1.13
C LYS A 39 5.99 -9.76 1.84
N GLU A 40 5.99 -9.77 3.17
CA GLU A 40 5.40 -10.84 3.97
C GLU A 40 3.91 -10.59 4.24
N VAL A 41 3.40 -9.40 3.89
CA VAL A 41 1.99 -9.02 4.11
C VAL A 41 1.08 -9.56 3.02
N GLY A 42 1.52 -9.51 1.75
CA GLY A 42 0.74 -9.95 0.58
C GLY A 42 0.28 -11.42 0.63
N PRO A 43 1.17 -12.39 0.93
CA PRO A 43 0.81 -13.80 0.97
C PRO A 43 -0.35 -14.15 1.92
N TYR A 44 -0.58 -13.38 2.99
CA TYR A 44 -1.70 -13.62 3.89
C TYR A 44 -3.05 -13.30 3.25
N PHE A 45 -3.12 -12.26 2.42
CA PHE A 45 -4.36 -11.94 1.72
C PHE A 45 -4.74 -13.03 0.72
N ASN A 46 -3.78 -13.80 0.21
CA ASN A 46 -4.02 -14.93 -0.67
C ASN A 46 -4.72 -16.12 0.02
N GLU A 47 -4.75 -16.15 1.34
CA GLU A 47 -5.47 -17.15 2.14
C GLU A 47 -6.84 -16.64 2.63
N THR A 48 -7.21 -15.40 2.28
CA THR A 48 -8.49 -14.78 2.68
C THR A 48 -9.45 -14.65 1.49
N PRO A 49 -10.75 -14.38 1.73
CA PRO A 49 -11.69 -14.03 0.66
C PRO A 49 -11.26 -12.82 -0.19
N LEU A 50 -10.31 -12.00 0.30
CA LEU A 50 -9.75 -10.85 -0.41
C LEU A 50 -8.66 -11.24 -1.42
N LYS A 51 -8.37 -12.53 -1.62
CA LYS A 51 -7.35 -13.03 -2.56
C LYS A 51 -7.53 -12.47 -3.97
N GLU A 52 -8.73 -12.63 -4.54
CA GLU A 52 -9.03 -12.26 -5.92
C GLU A 52 -9.02 -10.75 -6.16
N THR A 53 -9.04 -9.96 -5.07
CA THR A 53 -8.96 -8.50 -5.12
C THR A 53 -7.59 -8.03 -4.64
N LEU A 54 -7.41 -7.92 -3.31
CA LEU A 54 -6.23 -7.32 -2.70
C LEU A 54 -4.99 -8.19 -2.87
N GLY A 55 -5.13 -9.51 -2.78
CA GLY A 55 -4.04 -10.45 -3.06
C GLY A 55 -3.47 -10.27 -4.46
N ALA A 56 -4.34 -10.30 -5.48
CA ALA A 56 -3.97 -10.07 -6.87
C ALA A 56 -3.33 -8.69 -7.11
N ALA A 57 -3.80 -7.64 -6.43
CA ALA A 57 -3.18 -6.32 -6.52
C ALA A 57 -1.76 -6.30 -5.92
N LEU A 58 -1.54 -6.96 -4.78
CA LEU A 58 -0.24 -7.07 -4.13
C LEU A 58 0.73 -8.00 -4.88
N ASP A 59 0.23 -8.94 -5.69
CA ASP A 59 1.07 -9.75 -6.60
C ASP A 59 1.68 -8.90 -7.73
N GLU A 60 0.95 -7.89 -8.20
CA GLU A 60 1.39 -6.96 -9.25
C GLU A 60 2.16 -5.74 -8.68
N LEU A 61 1.88 -5.39 -7.42
CA LEU A 61 2.50 -4.28 -6.68
C LEU A 61 3.31 -4.81 -5.50
N GLN A 62 4.58 -5.11 -5.75
CA GLN A 62 5.45 -5.76 -4.77
C GLN A 62 6.18 -4.72 -3.94
N LEU A 63 5.70 -4.53 -2.71
CA LEU A 63 6.29 -3.62 -1.73
C LEU A 63 7.40 -4.34 -0.94
N ASP A 64 8.59 -3.77 -0.97
CA ASP A 64 9.74 -4.23 -0.17
C ASP A 64 10.21 -3.14 0.81
N GLY A 65 10.97 -3.58 1.82
CA GLY A 65 11.31 -2.79 3.00
C GLY A 65 10.36 -3.01 4.18
N ASN A 66 10.71 -2.46 5.33
CA ASN A 66 9.90 -2.59 6.53
C ASN A 66 8.67 -1.68 6.45
N VAL A 67 7.55 -2.18 6.97
CA VAL A 67 6.28 -1.50 7.04
C VAL A 67 5.83 -1.49 8.49
N SER A 68 5.28 -0.36 8.91
CA SER A 68 4.66 -0.18 10.22
C SER A 68 3.20 0.19 10.02
N ALA A 69 2.29 -0.53 10.68
CA ALA A 69 0.87 -0.28 10.58
C ALA A 69 0.20 -0.33 11.95
N ARG A 70 -0.90 0.39 12.11
CA ARG A 70 -1.85 0.14 13.20
C ARG A 70 -3.09 -0.51 12.61
N LEU A 71 -3.42 -1.69 13.09
CA LEU A 71 -4.56 -2.48 12.64
C LEU A 71 -5.70 -2.38 13.66
N HIS A 72 -6.91 -2.21 13.15
CA HIS A 72 -8.16 -2.31 13.87
C HIS A 72 -9.09 -3.26 13.13
N LEU A 73 -9.53 -4.34 13.79
CA LEU A 73 -10.50 -5.30 13.26
C LEU A 73 -11.80 -5.23 14.06
N ASP A 74 -12.91 -5.13 13.36
CA ASP A 74 -14.27 -5.32 13.89
C ASP A 74 -14.81 -6.63 13.29
N ILE A 75 -14.88 -7.68 14.11
CA ILE A 75 -15.30 -9.03 13.73
C ILE A 75 -16.66 -9.32 14.39
N PRO A 76 -17.76 -9.25 13.64
CA PRO A 76 -19.05 -9.74 14.09
C PRO A 76 -19.02 -11.27 14.31
N LEU A 77 -19.68 -11.75 15.37
CA LEU A 77 -19.78 -13.18 15.73
C LEU A 77 -21.07 -13.82 15.19
N ASP A 78 -21.95 -13.01 14.58
CA ASP A 78 -23.18 -13.41 13.90
C ASP A 78 -22.98 -13.89 12.46
N GLY A 79 -21.73 -13.82 11.96
CA GLY A 79 -21.35 -14.21 10.60
C GLY A 79 -21.41 -13.08 9.58
N GLU A 80 -21.68 -11.84 9.99
CA GLU A 80 -21.50 -10.66 9.13
C GLU A 80 -20.03 -10.44 8.73
N MET A 81 -19.81 -9.62 7.69
CA MET A 81 -18.48 -9.39 7.15
C MET A 81 -17.58 -8.63 8.14
N THR A 82 -16.41 -9.19 8.40
CA THR A 82 -15.36 -8.53 9.19
C THR A 82 -14.92 -7.24 8.51
N THR A 83 -14.75 -6.18 9.30
CA THR A 83 -14.19 -4.92 8.83
C THR A 83 -12.76 -4.76 9.33
N ALA A 84 -11.82 -4.59 8.42
CA ALA A 84 -10.41 -4.32 8.72
C ALA A 84 -10.06 -2.88 8.34
N LYS A 85 -9.47 -2.13 9.26
CA LYS A 85 -9.01 -0.76 9.01
C LYS A 85 -7.62 -0.56 9.57
N GLY A 86 -6.87 0.36 8.99
CA GLY A 86 -5.57 0.70 9.56
C GLY A 86 -4.83 1.80 8.85
N ASP A 87 -3.84 2.34 9.55
CA ASP A 87 -2.91 3.35 9.04
C ASP A 87 -1.54 2.71 8.83
N VAL A 88 -1.04 2.78 7.61
CA VAL A 88 0.24 2.23 7.20
C VAL A 88 1.23 3.37 6.98
N ARG A 89 2.45 3.22 7.52
CA ARG A 89 3.58 4.12 7.30
C ARG A 89 4.66 3.40 6.51
N LEU A 90 5.11 4.07 5.46
CA LEU A 90 6.21 3.67 4.62
C LEU A 90 7.37 4.64 4.84
N ASN A 91 8.57 4.10 4.99
CA ASN A 91 9.78 4.87 5.20
C ASN A 91 10.93 4.20 4.45
N ASN A 92 11.35 4.84 3.36
CA ASN A 92 12.43 4.35 2.51
C ASN A 92 12.17 2.93 1.95
N ASN A 93 10.93 2.68 1.54
CA ASN A 93 10.52 1.44 0.90
C ASN A 93 10.83 1.44 -0.60
N SER A 94 10.80 0.27 -1.21
CA SER A 94 10.82 0.12 -2.66
C SER A 94 9.53 -0.54 -3.13
N LEU A 95 8.99 -0.09 -4.25
CA LEU A 95 7.77 -0.62 -4.83
C LEU A 95 8.04 -1.03 -6.27
N PHE A 96 8.00 -2.34 -6.53
CA PHE A 96 8.08 -2.89 -7.87
C PHE A 96 6.69 -3.00 -8.48
N ILE A 97 6.52 -2.44 -9.68
CA ILE A 97 5.26 -2.38 -10.41
C ILE A 97 5.43 -3.26 -11.65
N LYS A 98 4.97 -4.51 -11.54
CA LYS A 98 5.19 -5.55 -12.54
C LYS A 98 4.61 -5.23 -13.92
N PRO A 99 3.42 -4.62 -14.08
CA PRO A 99 2.86 -4.31 -15.40
C PRO A 99 3.70 -3.38 -16.28
N ILE A 100 4.59 -2.58 -15.67
CA ILE A 100 5.46 -1.63 -16.38
C ILE A 100 6.95 -1.90 -16.11
N ASP A 101 7.26 -3.04 -15.48
CA ASP A 101 8.60 -3.51 -15.15
C ASP A 101 9.50 -2.40 -14.57
N THR A 102 9.02 -1.72 -13.52
CA THR A 102 9.73 -0.59 -12.94
C THR A 102 9.67 -0.60 -11.42
N THR A 103 10.68 0.01 -10.79
CA THR A 103 10.77 0.14 -9.33
C THR A 103 10.79 1.60 -8.93
N LEU A 104 9.86 1.98 -8.05
CA LEU A 104 9.95 3.21 -7.29
C LEU A 104 10.84 2.97 -6.08
N GLN A 105 11.81 3.86 -5.86
CA GLN A 105 12.76 3.80 -4.75
C GLN A 105 12.47 4.90 -3.74
N ASN A 106 12.98 4.75 -2.51
CA ASN A 106 12.85 5.74 -1.44
C ASN A 106 11.39 6.15 -1.15
N LEU A 107 10.44 5.23 -1.35
CA LEU A 107 9.02 5.48 -1.15
C LEU A 107 8.75 5.74 0.33
N SER A 108 8.28 6.94 0.63
CA SER A 108 8.00 7.40 1.99
C SER A 108 6.68 8.14 2.02
N GLY A 109 5.87 7.88 3.04
CA GLY A 109 4.54 8.45 3.17
C GLY A 109 3.63 7.58 4.00
N LYS A 110 2.33 7.87 3.94
CA LYS A 110 1.31 7.15 4.69
C LYS A 110 0.09 6.87 3.83
N PHE A 111 -0.59 5.79 4.14
CA PHE A 111 -1.90 5.51 3.60
C PHE A 111 -2.76 4.79 4.63
N SER A 112 -4.06 5.02 4.53
CA SER A 112 -5.06 4.30 5.32
C SER A 112 -5.75 3.26 4.45
N PHE A 113 -6.22 2.18 5.06
CA PHE A 113 -7.10 1.22 4.41
C PHE A 113 -8.38 0.98 5.19
N VAL A 114 -9.44 0.62 4.46
CA VAL A 114 -10.69 0.07 4.99
C VAL A 114 -11.10 -1.07 4.06
N ASN A 115 -10.94 -2.31 4.52
CA ASN A 115 -11.07 -3.51 3.69
C ASN A 115 -10.17 -3.39 2.44
N GLY A 116 -10.73 -3.48 1.23
CA GLY A 116 -9.98 -3.27 -0.01
C GLY A 116 -9.73 -1.81 -0.39
N ASP A 117 -10.44 -0.84 0.20
CA ASP A 117 -10.28 0.58 -0.14
C ASP A 117 -9.02 1.15 0.50
N LEU A 118 -8.09 1.64 -0.33
CA LEU A 118 -6.85 2.27 0.10
C LEU A 118 -6.91 3.76 -0.23
N LYS A 119 -6.34 4.58 0.66
CA LYS A 119 -6.20 6.02 0.41
C LYS A 119 -4.89 6.51 0.97
N SER A 120 -4.03 7.06 0.11
CA SER A 120 -2.77 7.65 0.54
C SER A 120 -2.91 9.13 0.89
N GLU A 121 -2.04 9.58 1.78
CA GLU A 121 -1.61 10.98 1.82
C GLU A 121 -0.62 11.21 0.67
N PRO A 122 -0.23 12.48 0.37
CA PRO A 122 0.87 12.73 -0.55
C PRO A 122 2.13 11.98 -0.12
N MET A 123 2.68 11.19 -1.03
CA MET A 123 3.88 10.39 -0.84
C MET A 123 5.01 10.91 -1.72
N SER A 124 6.25 10.67 -1.28
CA SER A 124 7.46 10.96 -2.05
C SER A 124 8.16 9.66 -2.42
N ALA A 125 8.65 9.58 -3.66
CA ALA A 125 9.50 8.51 -4.12
C ALA A 125 10.55 9.04 -5.10
N SER A 126 11.42 8.15 -5.56
CA SER A 126 12.37 8.39 -6.63
C SER A 126 12.10 7.40 -7.76
N TRP A 127 11.95 7.91 -8.99
CA TRP A 127 11.80 7.11 -10.20
C TRP A 127 12.86 7.51 -11.22
N PHE A 128 13.68 6.56 -11.68
CA PHE A 128 14.84 6.83 -12.55
C PHE A 128 15.74 7.99 -12.06
N ASN A 129 16.08 7.98 -10.76
CA ASN A 129 16.87 9.01 -10.06
C ASN A 129 16.22 10.40 -10.01
N GLN A 130 14.89 10.49 -10.23
CA GLN A 130 14.16 11.75 -10.18
C GLN A 130 13.11 11.72 -9.07
N PRO A 131 12.98 12.80 -8.29
CA PRO A 131 11.95 12.90 -7.28
C PRO A 131 10.57 12.88 -7.95
N LEU A 132 9.67 12.11 -7.37
CA LEU A 132 8.29 11.96 -7.78
C LEU A 132 7.43 12.14 -6.53
N ASN A 133 6.44 13.03 -6.61
CA ASN A 133 5.35 13.04 -5.66
C ASN A 133 4.19 12.26 -6.26
N LEU A 134 3.68 11.31 -5.48
CA LEU A 134 2.52 10.52 -5.87
C LEU A 134 1.50 10.46 -4.74
N ASP A 135 0.24 10.37 -5.11
CA ASP A 135 -0.83 9.93 -4.24
C ASP A 135 -1.62 8.84 -4.95
N PHE A 136 -2.22 7.95 -4.18
CA PHE A 136 -3.07 6.92 -4.73
C PHE A 136 -4.35 6.74 -3.92
N SER A 137 -5.41 6.34 -4.60
CA SER A 137 -6.58 5.77 -3.97
C SER A 137 -7.04 4.55 -4.74
N THR A 138 -7.52 3.55 -4.00
CA THR A 138 -8.18 2.39 -4.56
C THR A 138 -9.61 2.34 -4.05
N THR A 139 -10.51 1.94 -4.94
CA THR A 139 -11.87 1.57 -4.54
C THR A 139 -12.12 0.15 -5.00
N GLU A 140 -12.51 -0.71 -4.06
CA GLU A 140 -12.87 -2.10 -4.32
C GLU A 140 -14.19 -2.12 -5.09
N GLY A 141 -14.12 -2.42 -6.39
CA GLY A 141 -15.28 -2.63 -7.25
C GLY A 141 -15.49 -4.11 -7.54
N ALA A 142 -16.71 -4.50 -7.92
CA ALA A 142 -17.12 -5.90 -8.11
C ALA A 142 -16.27 -6.72 -9.12
N LYS A 143 -15.41 -6.09 -9.93
CA LYS A 143 -14.57 -6.75 -10.95
C LYS A 143 -13.19 -6.13 -11.15
N ALA A 144 -12.86 -5.02 -10.50
CA ALA A 144 -11.60 -4.31 -10.70
C ALA A 144 -11.30 -3.33 -9.57
N PHE A 145 -10.02 -3.22 -9.22
CA PHE A 145 -9.51 -2.11 -8.43
C PHE A 145 -9.29 -0.88 -9.31
N LEU A 146 -10.00 0.21 -9.00
CA LEU A 146 -9.73 1.50 -9.62
C LEU A 146 -8.60 2.19 -8.87
N VAL A 147 -7.40 2.18 -9.44
CA VAL A 147 -6.25 2.93 -8.91
C VAL A 147 -6.26 4.32 -9.53
N ASN A 148 -6.61 5.33 -8.74
CA ASN A 148 -6.30 6.71 -9.09
C ASN A 148 -4.87 7.00 -8.65
N VAL A 149 -4.05 7.52 -9.56
CA VAL A 149 -2.69 7.95 -9.21
C VAL A 149 -2.54 9.42 -9.60
N GLY A 150 -2.43 10.29 -8.61
CA GLY A 150 -1.93 11.64 -8.82
C GLY A 150 -0.42 11.58 -8.96
N MET A 151 0.13 12.02 -10.09
CA MET A 151 1.57 12.11 -10.28
C MET A 151 1.94 13.55 -10.62
N ASN A 152 2.73 14.18 -9.76
CA ASN A 152 3.35 15.47 -10.08
C ASN A 152 4.86 15.28 -10.17
N ALA A 153 5.37 15.34 -11.39
CA ALA A 153 6.79 15.13 -11.68
C ALA A 153 7.28 16.14 -12.71
N SER A 154 8.28 16.94 -12.34
CA SER A 154 9.06 17.74 -13.29
C SER A 154 10.14 16.87 -13.92
N TRP A 155 9.73 15.98 -14.82
CA TRP A 155 10.61 14.99 -15.44
C TRP A 155 11.67 15.64 -16.34
N GLN A 156 12.91 15.18 -16.23
CA GLN A 156 14.05 15.58 -17.05
C GLN A 156 14.61 14.34 -17.76
N PRO A 157 14.11 13.96 -18.95
CA PRO A 157 14.53 12.75 -19.66
C PRO A 157 16.05 12.63 -19.83
N ALA A 158 16.72 13.77 -20.04
CA ALA A 158 18.18 13.92 -20.14
C ALA A 158 18.97 13.69 -18.82
N ARG A 159 18.31 13.28 -17.72
CA ARG A 159 18.96 12.99 -16.43
C ARG A 159 18.57 11.63 -15.85
N THR A 160 17.90 10.79 -16.65
CA THR A 160 17.47 9.45 -16.24
C THR A 160 18.63 8.46 -16.10
N GLY A 161 19.81 8.78 -16.67
CA GLY A 161 20.96 7.88 -16.73
C GLY A 161 20.79 6.70 -17.70
N LEU A 162 19.66 6.64 -18.41
CA LEU A 162 19.36 5.63 -19.44
C LEU A 162 19.91 6.00 -20.82
N LEU A 163 20.33 7.26 -21.00
CA LEU A 163 20.86 7.75 -22.27
C LEU A 163 22.38 7.48 -22.35
N PRO A 164 22.90 7.12 -23.53
CA PRO A 164 24.33 7.15 -23.80
C PRO A 164 24.90 8.53 -23.46
N LYS A 165 26.09 8.59 -22.83
CA LYS A 165 26.73 9.84 -22.37
C LYS A 165 26.84 10.96 -23.41
N SER A 166 26.67 10.67 -24.69
CA SER A 166 26.65 11.64 -25.80
C SER A 166 25.33 12.43 -25.93
N LEU A 167 24.27 12.06 -25.20
CA LEU A 167 22.92 12.66 -25.30
C LEU A 167 22.43 13.30 -23.98
N ASP A 168 23.18 13.19 -22.89
CA ASP A 168 22.90 13.89 -21.63
C ASP A 168 23.22 15.40 -21.79
N GLY A 169 22.18 16.22 -21.97
CA GLY A 169 22.32 17.68 -21.91
C GLY A 169 21.39 18.52 -22.79
N THR A 170 20.65 17.94 -23.74
CA THR A 170 19.89 18.71 -24.74
C THR A 170 18.37 18.54 -24.71
N LEU A 171 17.82 17.69 -23.82
CA LEU A 171 16.39 17.44 -23.74
C LEU A 171 15.83 17.77 -22.35
N SER A 172 15.44 19.03 -22.16
CA SER A 172 14.57 19.47 -21.07
C SER A 172 13.15 19.65 -21.60
N GLY A 173 12.22 18.82 -21.17
CA GLY A 173 10.80 18.95 -21.51
C GLY A 173 9.95 18.48 -20.34
N SER A 174 9.02 19.31 -19.88
CA SER A 174 8.01 18.93 -18.90
C SER A 174 6.82 18.31 -19.63
N VAL A 175 6.53 17.03 -19.37
CA VAL A 175 5.32 16.38 -19.87
C VAL A 175 4.37 16.16 -18.70
N PRO A 176 3.26 16.91 -18.59
CA PRO A 176 2.22 16.60 -17.62
C PRO A 176 1.50 15.31 -18.05
N LEU A 177 1.75 14.21 -17.34
CA LEU A 177 0.99 12.96 -17.52
C LEU A 177 -0.33 13.06 -16.75
N GLY A 178 -1.32 13.73 -17.34
CA GLY A 178 -2.71 13.68 -16.87
C GLY A 178 -3.45 12.54 -17.56
N ARG A 179 -3.79 11.47 -16.83
CA ARG A 179 -4.66 10.41 -17.35
C ARG A 179 -6.11 10.92 -17.29
N LYS A 180 -6.66 11.33 -18.44
CA LYS A 180 -8.09 11.65 -18.55
C LYS A 180 -8.84 10.33 -18.70
N SER A 181 -9.55 9.90 -17.65
CA SER A 181 -10.55 8.83 -17.76
C SER A 181 -11.58 9.25 -18.80
N ARG A 182 -11.83 8.38 -19.79
CA ARG A 182 -12.97 8.52 -20.69
C ARG A 182 -14.10 7.67 -20.12
N ASP A 183 -15.28 8.28 -20.07
CA ASP A 183 -16.56 7.69 -19.70
C ASP A 183 -16.92 6.45 -20.53
#